data_AF-A0AAU7VN62-F1
#
_entry.id   AF-A0AAU7VN62-F1
#
_cell.length_a   1.000
_cell.length_b   1.000
_cell.length_c   1.000
_cell.angle_alpha   90.00
_cell.angle_beta   90.00
_cell.angle_gamma   90.00
#
_symmetry.space_group_name_H-M   'P 1'
#
loop_
_entity.id
_entity.type
_entity.pdbx_description
1 polymer ?
#
loop_
_entity_poly.entity_id
_entity_poly.type
_entity_poly.pdbx_seq_one_letter_code
_entity_poly.pdbx_strand_id
1 'polypeptide(L)'
;MLEGVFMEAIDNMEPKIKKSLNNTTHQERQDLEQEIKLKAVEAVKTGKIKPIGFWEFKEKFDSNKNKYEIGVKISPISYIFKRI
;
A
#
# COMPACT_ATOMS: atom_id res chain seq x y z
N MET A 1 -20.63 1.41 -10.81
CA MET A 1 -19.34 1.01 -11.45
C MET A 1 -18.13 1.39 -10.61
N LEU A 2 -17.98 2.64 -10.13
CA LEU A 2 -16.80 3.06 -9.35
C LEU A 2 -16.67 2.34 -7.98
N GLU A 3 -17.78 2.11 -7.29
CA GLU A 3 -17.79 1.47 -5.96
C GLU A 3 -17.34 0.01 -6.00
N GLY A 4 -17.64 -0.73 -7.08
CA GLY A 4 -17.25 -2.13 -7.23
C GLY A 4 -15.74 -2.31 -7.35
N VAL A 5 -15.08 -1.50 -8.20
CA VAL A 5 -13.62 -1.52 -8.38
C VAL A 5 -12.90 -1.16 -7.07
N PHE A 6 -13.48 -0.27 -6.27
CA PHE A 6 -12.90 0.13 -4.99
C PHE A 6 -13.00 -0.98 -3.94
N MET A 7 -14.15 -1.64 -3.82
CA MET A 7 -14.32 -2.77 -2.90
C MET A 7 -13.37 -3.92 -3.27
N GLU A 8 -13.23 -4.20 -4.55
CA GLU A 8 -12.28 -5.20 -5.06
C GLU A 8 -10.82 -4.84 -4.72
N ALA A 9 -10.46 -3.55 -4.75
CA ALA A 9 -9.14 -3.10 -4.30
C ALA A 9 -8.93 -3.28 -2.79
N ILE A 10 -9.94 -2.99 -1.97
CA ILE A 10 -9.91 -3.24 -0.51
C ILE A 10 -9.76 -4.73 -0.23
N ASP A 11 -10.51 -5.59 -0.92
CA ASP A 11 -10.44 -7.05 -0.77
C ASP A 11 -9.05 -7.58 -1.14
N ASN A 12 -8.45 -7.06 -2.21
CA ASN A 12 -7.08 -7.39 -2.59
C ASN A 12 -6.04 -6.93 -1.55
N MET A 13 -6.33 -5.87 -0.78
CA MET A 13 -5.48 -5.38 0.31
C MET A 13 -5.70 -6.13 1.64
N GLU A 14 -6.81 -6.84 1.78
CA GLU A 14 -7.23 -7.50 3.01
C GLU A 14 -6.19 -8.47 3.60
N PRO A 15 -5.50 -9.32 2.81
CA PRO A 15 -4.46 -10.22 3.34
C PRO A 15 -3.31 -9.44 4.00
N LYS A 16 -2.98 -8.27 3.45
CA LYS A 16 -1.91 -7.42 3.96
C LYS A 16 -2.34 -6.70 5.24
N ILE A 17 -3.58 -6.21 5.29
CA ILE A 17 -4.18 -5.59 6.48
C ILE A 17 -4.21 -6.60 7.63
N LYS A 18 -4.75 -7.80 7.40
CA LYS A 18 -4.82 -8.88 8.40
C LYS A 18 -3.43 -9.27 8.93
N LYS A 19 -2.43 -9.36 8.04
CA LYS A 19 -1.04 -9.63 8.45
C LYS A 19 -0.48 -8.54 9.36
N SER A 20 -0.77 -7.27 9.09
CA SER A 20 -0.32 -6.14 9.91
C SER A 20 -1.01 -6.07 11.28
N LEU A 21 -2.28 -6.49 11.37
CA LEU A 21 -3.05 -6.52 12.62
C LEU A 21 -2.65 -7.65 13.58
N ASN A 22 -1.91 -8.66 13.11
CA ASN A 22 -1.43 -9.72 14.01
C ASN A 22 -0.45 -9.20 15.09
N ASN A 23 0.13 -8.01 14.88
CA ASN A 23 1.02 -7.35 15.84
C ASN A 23 0.27 -6.45 16.84
N THR A 24 -1.06 -6.36 16.77
CA THR A 24 -1.87 -5.56 17.69
C THR A 24 -2.65 -6.45 18.66
N THR A 25 -3.12 -5.85 19.75
CA THR A 25 -3.90 -6.56 20.78
C THR A 25 -5.21 -7.09 20.20
N HIS A 26 -5.63 -8.28 20.62
CA HIS A 26 -6.81 -8.93 20.05
C HIS A 26 -8.09 -8.09 20.15
N GLN A 27 -8.23 -7.28 21.21
CA GLN A 27 -9.39 -6.42 21.43
C GLN A 27 -9.47 -5.28 20.40
N GLU A 28 -8.33 -4.74 19.96
CA GLU A 28 -8.30 -3.57 19.06
C GLU A 28 -8.32 -3.97 17.57
N ARG A 29 -8.10 -5.25 17.24
CA ARG A 29 -7.92 -5.70 15.84
C ARG A 29 -9.12 -5.38 14.95
N GLN A 30 -10.34 -5.62 15.42
CA GLN A 30 -11.54 -5.36 14.62
C GLN A 30 -11.74 -3.86 14.37
N ASP A 31 -11.56 -3.05 15.41
CA ASP A 31 -11.72 -1.59 15.30
C ASP A 31 -10.65 -1.00 14.38
N LEU A 32 -9.39 -1.41 14.55
CA LEU A 32 -8.28 -1.00 13.69
C LEU A 32 -8.47 -1.45 12.24
N GLU A 33 -9.00 -2.65 12.01
CA GLU A 33 -9.30 -3.12 10.67
C GLU A 33 -10.29 -2.19 9.96
N GLN A 34 -11.37 -1.82 10.65
CA GLN A 34 -12.38 -0.92 10.10
C GLN A 34 -11.84 0.49 9.90
N GLU A 35 -11.05 1.01 10.83
CA GLU A 35 -10.42 2.32 10.71
C GLU A 35 -9.50 2.39 9.48
N ILE A 36 -8.68 1.35 9.24
CA ILE A 36 -7.80 1.26 8.07
C ILE A 36 -8.61 1.28 6.77
N LYS A 37 -9.71 0.50 6.69
CA LYS A 37 -10.60 0.47 5.52
C LYS A 37 -11.25 1.84 5.29
N LEU A 38 -11.76 2.49 6.33
CA LEU A 38 -12.33 3.84 6.25
C LEU A 38 -11.31 4.87 5.75
N LYS A 39 -10.10 4.89 6.32
CA LYS A 39 -9.05 5.83 5.89
C LYS A 39 -8.60 5.60 4.46
N ALA A 40 -8.59 4.35 3.98
CA ALA A 40 -8.31 4.06 2.57
C ALA A 40 -9.39 4.66 1.65
N VAL A 41 -10.67 4.51 2.01
CA VAL A 41 -11.80 5.12 1.28
C VAL A 41 -11.68 6.64 1.27
N GLU A 42 -11.45 7.25 2.44
CA GLU A 42 -11.31 8.69 2.57
C GLU A 42 -10.13 9.23 1.76
N ALA A 43 -8.98 8.54 1.78
CA ALA A 43 -7.80 8.98 1.05
C ALA A 43 -8.03 9.00 -0.47
N VAL A 44 -8.82 8.06 -1.00
CA VAL A 44 -9.20 8.06 -2.42
C VAL A 44 -10.27 9.12 -2.69
N LYS A 45 -11.32 9.22 -1.86
CA LYS A 45 -12.38 10.25 -2.02
C LYS A 45 -11.84 11.67 -1.96
N THR A 46 -10.89 11.94 -1.07
CA THR A 46 -10.26 13.26 -0.90
C THR A 46 -9.15 13.52 -1.91
N GLY A 47 -8.84 12.56 -2.79
CA GLY A 47 -7.78 12.69 -3.79
C GLY A 47 -6.35 12.72 -3.21
N LYS A 48 -6.17 12.43 -1.91
CA LYS A 48 -4.85 12.23 -1.29
C LYS A 48 -4.09 11.10 -1.95
N ILE A 49 -4.82 10.05 -2.35
CA ILE A 49 -4.30 8.94 -3.15
C ILE A 49 -5.04 8.98 -4.47
N LYS A 50 -4.30 9.23 -5.56
CA LYS A 50 -4.84 9.08 -6.91
C LYS A 50 -4.59 7.65 -7.39
N PRO A 51 -5.61 6.97 -7.93
CA PRO A 51 -5.38 5.74 -8.67
C PRO A 51 -4.43 6.06 -9.82
N ILE A 52 -3.31 5.36 -9.88
CA ILE A 52 -2.36 5.46 -10.98
C ILE A 52 -2.50 4.21 -11.84
N GLY A 53 -2.44 4.38 -13.15
CA GLY A 53 -2.39 3.24 -14.06
C GLY A 53 -1.15 2.39 -13.82
N PHE A 54 -1.19 1.10 -14.15
CA PHE A 54 -0.03 0.21 -14.01
C PHE A 54 1.22 0.76 -14.70
N TRP A 55 1.08 1.34 -15.90
CA TRP A 55 2.20 1.94 -16.63
C TRP A 55 2.72 3.22 -15.99
N GLU A 56 1.84 4.08 -15.47
CA GLU A 56 2.23 5.27 -14.70
C GLU A 56 2.96 4.89 -13.39
N PHE A 57 2.52 3.81 -12.74
CA PHE A 57 3.23 3.23 -11.60
C PHE A 57 4.62 2.75 -12.00
N LYS A 58 4.73 1.99 -13.10
CA LYS A 58 6.00 1.47 -13.59
C LYS A 58 6.96 2.60 -13.93
N GLU A 59 6.51 3.62 -14.64
CA GLU A 59 7.32 4.80 -14.99
C GLU A 59 7.79 5.54 -13.73
N LYS A 60 6.93 5.75 -12.73
CA LYS A 60 7.33 6.37 -11.45
C LYS A 60 8.31 5.50 -10.67
N PHE A 61 8.13 4.18 -10.69
CA PHE A 61 9.01 3.23 -10.02
C PHE A 61 10.40 3.20 -10.68
N ASP A 62 10.44 3.12 -12.00
CA ASP A 62 11.68 3.13 -12.79
C ASP A 62 12.37 4.51 -12.76
N SER A 63 11.62 5.61 -12.73
CA SER A 63 12.17 6.96 -12.54
C SER A 63 12.77 7.15 -11.15
N ASN A 64 12.21 6.53 -10.11
CA ASN A 64 12.79 6.54 -8.77
C ASN A 64 14.07 5.70 -8.70
N LYS A 65 14.18 4.61 -9.47
CA LYS A 65 15.40 3.80 -9.60
C LYS A 65 16.61 4.65 -9.98
N ASN A 66 16.46 5.58 -10.92
CA ASN A 66 17.53 6.48 -11.36
C ASN A 66 18.06 7.40 -10.24
N LYS A 67 17.28 7.71 -9.20
CA LYS A 67 17.77 8.47 -8.03
C LYS A 67 18.65 7.63 -7.09
N TYR A 68 18.49 6.30 -7.09
CA TYR A 68 19.27 5.37 -6.27
C TYR A 68 20.51 4.83 -7.00
N GLU A 69 20.58 4.95 -8.33
CA GLU A 69 21.79 4.60 -9.10
C GLU A 69 22.91 5.63 -8.96
N ILE A 70 22.57 6.91 -8.71
CA ILE A 70 23.54 8.00 -8.48
C ILE A 70 24.04 8.08 -7.02
N GLY A 71 23.55 7.23 -6.11
CA GLY A 71 23.94 7.32 -4.71
C GLY A 71 23.51 6.11 -3.88
N VAL A 72 24.37 5.08 -3.87
CA VAL A 72 24.29 3.83 -3.09
C VAL A 72 23.61 2.67 -3.84
N LYS A 73 24.44 1.85 -4.49
CA LYS A 73 24.07 0.51 -4.97
C LYS A 73 23.64 -0.36 -3.79
N ILE A 74 22.35 -0.57 -3.63
CA ILE A 74 21.82 -1.65 -2.79
C ILE A 74 20.92 -2.52 -3.68
N SER A 75 21.25 -3.81 -3.77
CA SER A 75 20.48 -4.79 -4.54
C SER A 75 18.99 -4.78 -4.15
N PRO A 76 18.04 -4.92 -5.09
CA PRO A 76 16.59 -4.89 -4.81
C PRO A 76 16.14 -5.84 -3.69
N ILE A 77 16.84 -6.97 -3.52
CA ILE A 77 16.55 -7.98 -2.49
C ILE A 77 16.83 -7.44 -1.07
N SER A 78 17.77 -6.50 -0.92
CA SER A 78 18.12 -5.92 0.38
C SER A 78 16.99 -5.13 1.02
N TYR A 79 16.08 -4.55 0.22
CA TYR A 79 14.92 -3.82 0.74
C TYR A 79 13.88 -4.72 1.43
N ILE A 80 13.83 -6.01 1.05
CA ILE A 80 12.90 -6.98 1.64
C ILE A 80 13.41 -7.43 3.03
N PHE A 81 14.72 -7.58 3.18
CA PHE A 81 15.34 -8.07 4.42
C PHE A 81 15.63 -6.99 5.46
N LYS A 82 15.69 -5.69 5.09
CA LYS A 82 15.85 -4.58 6.06
C LYS A 82 14.58 -4.24 6.85
N ARG A 83 13.46 -4.92 6.58
CA ARG A 83 12.14 -4.63 7.17
C ARG A 83 11.53 -5.85 7.90
N ILE A 84 12.36 -6.84 8.20
CA ILE A 84 12.09 -7.94 9.14
C ILE A 84 13.00 -7.71 10.35
#